data_AF-A0A933DIM0-F1
#
_entry.id   AF-A0A933DIM0-F1
#
_cell.length_a   1.000
_cell.length_b   1.000
_cell.length_c   1.000
_cell.angle_alpha   90.00
_cell.angle_beta   90.00
_cell.angle_gamma   90.00
#
_symmetry.space_group_name_H-M   'P 1'
#
loop_
_entity.id
_entity.type
_entity.pdbx_description
1 polymer ?
#
loop_
_entity_poly.entity_id
_entity_poly.type
_entity_poly.pdbx_seq_one_letter_code
_entity_poly.pdbx_strand_id
1 'polypeptide(L)' 'MDDRALKGKTVLVTGAGGFVGSHLARRLTSLGALVTGVSRGNSNGIDVTDRQ' A
#
# COMPACT_ATOMS: atom_id res chain seq x y z
N MET A 1 -11.74 -10.45 -12.38
CA MET A 1 -11.51 -10.28 -10.93
C MET A 1 -12.47 -9.20 -10.47
N ASP A 2 -13.24 -9.42 -9.41
CA ASP A 2 -14.15 -8.37 -8.90
C ASP A 2 -13.33 -7.39 -8.05
N ASP A 3 -12.99 -6.25 -8.65
CA ASP A 3 -12.22 -5.18 -8.02
C ASP A 3 -12.91 -4.64 -6.74
N ARG A 4 -14.21 -4.91 -6.55
CA ARG A 4 -14.96 -4.56 -5.34
C ARG A 4 -14.50 -5.30 -4.08
N ALA A 5 -13.86 -6.46 -4.22
CA ALA A 5 -13.46 -7.27 -3.06
C ALA A 5 -12.45 -6.57 -2.14
N LEU A 6 -11.67 -5.63 -2.68
CA LEU A 6 -10.59 -4.94 -1.97
C LEU A 6 -11.01 -3.57 -1.40
N LYS A 7 -12.15 -3.03 -1.84
CA LYS A 7 -12.64 -1.72 -1.37
C LYS A 7 -12.93 -1.75 0.13
N GLY A 8 -12.36 -0.80 0.87
CA GLY A 8 -12.50 -0.67 2.32
C GLY A 8 -11.72 -1.69 3.14
N LYS A 9 -10.94 -2.59 2.51
CA LYS A 9 -10.12 -3.56 3.23
C LYS A 9 -8.87 -2.90 3.78
N THR A 10 -8.53 -3.20 5.03
CA THR A 10 -7.24 -2.81 5.62
C THR A 10 -6.16 -3.79 5.18
N VAL A 11 -5.07 -3.28 4.60
CA VAL A 11 -3.99 -4.09 4.03
C VAL A 11 -2.63 -3.58 4.52
N LEU A 12 -1.77 -4.48 4.98
CA LEU A 12 -0.38 -4.21 5.31
C LEU A 12 0.52 -4.69 4.17
N VAL A 13 1.37 -3.81 3.65
CA VAL A 13 2.37 -4.14 2.63
C VAL A 13 3.76 -4.03 3.22
N THR A 14 4.47 -5.15 3.34
CA THR A 14 5.88 -5.18 3.72
C THR A 14 6.79 -5.01 2.51
N GLY A 15 7.91 -4.31 2.66
CA GLY A 15 8.77 -3.95 1.53
C GLY A 15 8.13 -2.93 0.59
N ALA A 16 7.19 -2.12 1.10
CA ALA A 16 6.41 -1.17 0.30
C ALA A 16 7.25 -0.11 -0.43
N GLY A 17 8.48 0.17 0.06
CA GLY A 17 9.42 1.06 -0.60
C GLY A 17 10.23 0.43 -1.74
N GLY A 18 10.12 -0.90 -1.94
CA GLY A 18 10.83 -1.60 -3.01
C GLY A 18 10.14 -1.48 -4.37
N PHE A 19 10.75 -2.07 -5.41
CA PHE A 19 10.24 -2.01 -6.79
C PHE A 19 8.79 -2.52 -6.90
N VAL A 20 8.55 -3.80 -6.59
CA VAL A 20 7.20 -4.37 -6.66
C VAL A 20 6.29 -3.83 -5.55
N GLY A 21 6.82 -3.65 -4.34
CA GLY A 21 6.05 -3.18 -3.19
C GLY A 21 5.41 -1.82 -3.42
N SER A 22 6.12 -0.89 -4.06
CA SER A 22 5.61 0.46 -4.31
C SER A 22 4.54 0.51 -5.41
N HIS A 23 4.61 -0.36 -6.41
CA HIS A 23 3.57 -0.49 -7.43
C HIS A 23 2.34 -1.21 -6.90
N LEU A 24 2.55 -2.25 -6.08
CA LEU A 24 1.49 -2.99 -5.41
C LEU A 24 0.69 -2.09 -4.47
N ALA A 25 1.37 -1.31 -3.61
CA ALA A 25 0.71 -0.38 -2.70
C ALA A 25 -0.17 0.62 -3.46
N ARG A 26 0.36 1.24 -4.54
CA ARG A 26 -0.42 2.14 -5.42
C ARG A 26 -1.64 1.46 -6.04
N ARG A 27 -1.49 0.23 -6.52
CA ARG A 27 -2.59 -0.52 -7.13
C ARG A 27 -3.67 -0.84 -6.10
N LEU A 28 -3.31 -1.31 -4.91
CA LEU A 28 -4.26 -1.61 -3.83
C LEU A 28 -5.05 -0.37 -3.40
N THR A 29 -4.38 0.78 -3.24
CA THR A 29 -5.04 2.06 -2.97
C THR A 29 -6.00 2.45 -4.09
N SER A 30 -5.61 2.29 -5.36
CA SER A 30 -6.50 2.59 -6.51
C SER A 30 -7.76 1.72 -6.57
N LEU A 31 -7.74 0.56 -5.91
CA LEU A 31 -8.89 -0.35 -5.78
C LEU A 31 -9.73 -0.04 -4.52
N GLY A 32 -9.38 1.02 -3.77
CA GLY A 32 -10.09 1.48 -2.60
C GLY A 32 -9.71 0.76 -1.30
N ALA A 33 -8.59 0.04 -1.26
CA ALA A 33 -8.07 -0.52 -0.02
C ALA A 33 -7.42 0.56 0.86
N LEU A 34 -7.47 0.36 2.17
CA LEU A 34 -6.78 1.17 3.18
C LEU A 34 -5.41 0.55 3.43
N VAL A 35 -4.37 1.08 2.79
CA VAL A 35 -3.04 0.46 2.73
C VAL A 35 -2.09 1.11 3.73
N THR A 36 -1.38 0.29 4.51
CA THR A 36 -0.22 0.70 5.31
C THR A 36 1.03 0.06 4.75
N GLY A 37 2.01 0.86 4.34
CA GLY A 37 3.29 0.38 3.83
C GLY A 37 4.36 0.38 4.91
N VAL A 38 5.16 -0.69 5.01
CA VAL A 38 6.35 -0.74 5.87
C VAL A 38 7.58 -1.14 5.06
N SER A 39 8.68 -0.43 5.25
CA SER A 39 9.98 -0.74 4.65
C SER A 39 11.10 -0.36 5.61
N ARG A 40 12.26 -1.02 5.48
CA ARG A 40 13.47 -0.68 6.22
C ARG A 40 14.32 0.19 5.30
N GLY A 41 14.58 1.44 5.69
CA GLY A 41 15.20 2.41 4.79
C GLY A 41 16.72 2.31 4.72
N ASN A 42 17.27 2.56 3.52
CA ASN A 42 18.39 3.50 3.39
C ASN A 42 17.96 4.80 2.65
N SER A 43 16.66 5.00 2.38
CA SER A 43 16.08 6.28 1.98
C SER A 43 14.62 6.40 2.44
N ASN A 44 14.36 7.46 3.23
CA ASN A 44 13.12 8.19 3.48
C ASN A 44 11.81 7.45 3.83
N GLY A 45 11.45 7.53 5.13
CA GLY A 45 10.06 7.72 5.58
C GLY A 45 9.28 6.46 5.93
N ILE A 46 8.58 6.51 7.07
CA ILE A 46 7.38 5.69 7.28
C ILE A 46 6.32 6.33 6.37
N ASP A 47 6.05 5.75 5.20
CA ASP A 47 4.97 6.21 4.34
C ASP A 47 3.64 5.71 4.91
N VAL A 48 3.10 6.47 5.86
CA VAL A 48 1.70 6.33 6.27
C VAL A 48 0.88 6.97 5.17
N THR A 49 0.58 6.21 4.11
CA THR A 49 -0.36 6.69 3.10
C THR A 49 -1.71 6.92 3.77
N ASP A 50 -2.13 8.18 3.70
CA ASP A 50 -3.13 8.85 4.51
C ASP A 50 -4.51 8.19 4.47
N ARG A 51 -5.26 8.33 5.58
CA ARG A 51 -6.68 8.00 5.66
C ARG A 51 -7.47 9.16 5.03
N GLN A 52 -7.66 9.12 3.71
CA GLN A 52 -8.72 9.89 3.05
C GLN A 52 -9.82 8.97 2.54
#